data_AF-A0A820X6V9-F1
#
_entry.id   AF-A0A820X6V9-F1
#
_cell.length_a   1.000
_cell.length_b   1.000
_cell.length_c   1.000
_cell.angle_alpha   90.00
_cell.angle_beta   90.00
_cell.angle_gamma   90.00
#
_symmetry.space_group_name_H-M   'P 1'
#
loop_
_entity.id
_entity.type
_entity.pdbx_description
1 polymer ?
#
loop_
_entity_poly.entity_id
_entity_poly.type
_entity_poly.pdbx_seq_one_letter_code
_entity_poly.pdbx_strand_id
1 'polypeptide(L)' 'NRERTSSSTVNNSTQHETTDKSTKVTEEQNKYAVEICKRIRDKFDGSDPDPLTQSSISEQVRYTIREATLYEGWTSWV' A
#
# COMPACT_ATOMS: atom_id res chain seq x y z
N ASN A 1 -36.09 30.64 38.64
CA ASN A 1 -36.13 29.59 39.67
C ASN A 1 -36.05 28.20 39.03
N ARG A 2 -34.83 27.70 38.78
CA ARG A 2 -34.42 26.29 38.96
C ARG A 2 -32.90 26.21 38.75
N GLU A 3 -32.17 26.08 39.85
CA GLU A 3 -30.72 25.90 39.89
C GLU A 3 -30.30 24.46 39.57
N ARG A 4 -29.00 24.29 39.26
CA ARG A 4 -28.17 23.07 39.41
C ARG A 4 -28.51 21.92 38.43
N THR A 5 -27.56 21.28 37.75
CA THR A 5 -26.33 20.67 38.29
C THR A 5 -25.23 20.53 37.22
N SER A 6 -24.00 20.78 37.65
CA SER A 6 -22.75 20.33 37.03
C SER A 6 -22.76 18.83 36.74
N SER A 7 -22.27 18.41 35.59
CA SER A 7 -21.85 17.03 35.32
C SER A 7 -20.47 17.13 34.66
N SER A 8 -19.43 17.18 35.50
CA SER A 8 -18.56 16.03 35.76
C SER A 8 -17.79 15.64 34.49
N THR A 9 -16.62 16.27 34.36
CA THR A 9 -15.43 15.76 33.69
C THR A 9 -15.31 14.25 33.86
N VAL A 10 -15.50 13.48 32.79
CA VAL A 10 -15.05 12.08 32.71
C VAL A 10 -13.94 12.05 31.68
N ASN A 11 -12.72 12.20 32.17
CA ASN A 11 -11.49 12.02 31.41
C ASN A 11 -11.38 10.53 31.09
N ASN A 12 -11.74 10.13 29.87
CA ASN A 12 -11.41 8.80 29.36
C ASN A 12 -9.96 8.77 28.86
N SER A 13 -9.02 8.88 29.79
CA SER A 13 -7.58 8.68 29.53
C SER A 13 -7.13 7.35 30.11
N THR A 14 -7.71 6.24 29.67
CA THR A 14 -7.17 4.88 29.96
C THR A 14 -7.64 3.87 28.92
N GLN A 15 -7.26 4.05 27.66
CA GLN A 15 -7.24 3.00 26.62
C GLN A 15 -6.39 3.49 25.44
N HIS A 16 -5.06 3.43 25.56
CA HIS A 16 -4.16 3.96 24.50
C HIS A 16 -2.88 3.14 24.28
N GLU A 17 -2.81 1.88 24.73
CA GLU A 17 -1.54 1.14 24.66
C GLU A 17 -1.62 -0.23 23.96
N THR A 18 -2.80 -0.84 23.89
CA THR A 18 -3.00 -2.12 23.17
C THR A 18 -3.67 -1.94 21.80
N THR A 19 -4.49 -0.90 21.63
CA THR A 19 -5.10 -0.49 20.36
C THR A 19 -4.08 0.03 19.37
N ASP A 20 -3.09 0.78 19.85
CA ASP A 20 -2.10 1.47 19.02
C ASP A 20 -1.18 0.51 18.24
N LYS A 21 -0.92 -0.70 18.77
CA LYS A 21 -0.15 -1.71 18.03
C LYS A 21 -0.99 -2.42 16.96
N SER A 22 -2.27 -2.69 17.25
CA SER A 22 -3.18 -3.31 16.29
C SER A 22 -3.56 -2.37 15.15
N THR A 23 -3.75 -1.08 15.43
CA THR A 23 -4.00 -0.06 14.40
C THR A 23 -2.79 0.13 13.51
N LYS A 24 -1.57 0.20 14.07
CA LYS A 24 -0.32 0.29 13.28
C LYS A 24 -0.12 -0.90 12.34
N VAL A 25 -0.33 -2.13 12.81
CA VAL A 25 -0.24 -3.33 11.95
C VAL A 25 -1.25 -3.29 10.81
N THR A 26 -2.47 -2.81 11.09
CA THR A 26 -3.53 -2.67 10.07
C THR A 26 -3.20 -1.55 9.08
N GLU A 27 -2.65 -0.44 9.55
CA GLU A 27 -2.19 0.67 8.70
C GLU A 27 -1.04 0.25 7.79
N GLU A 28 -0.09 -0.55 8.28
CA GLU A 28 1.01 -1.11 7.47
C GLU A 28 0.51 -2.06 6.38
N GLN A 29 -0.44 -2.94 6.71
CA GLN A 29 -1.09 -3.80 5.70
C GLN A 29 -1.87 -3.00 4.66
N ASN A 30 -2.58 -1.96 5.09
CA ASN A 30 -3.30 -1.06 4.18
C ASN A 30 -2.33 -0.29 3.27
N LYS A 31 -1.17 0.15 3.79
CA LYS A 31 -0.12 0.77 2.97
C LYS A 31 0.39 -0.19 1.90
N TYR A 32 0.70 -1.44 2.27
CA TYR A 32 1.14 -2.46 1.32
C TYR A 32 0.07 -2.74 0.24
N ALA A 33 -1.19 -2.86 0.62
CA ALA A 33 -2.29 -3.04 -0.32
C ALA A 33 -2.40 -1.85 -1.30
N VAL A 34 -2.29 -0.62 -0.79
CA VAL A 34 -2.29 0.60 -1.61
C VAL A 34 -1.11 0.63 -2.58
N GLU A 35 0.09 0.24 -2.14
CA GLU A 35 1.29 0.16 -2.99
C GLU A 35 1.14 -0.87 -4.11
N ILE A 36 0.57 -2.05 -3.82
CA ILE A 36 0.26 -3.04 -4.85
C ILE A 36 -0.75 -2.47 -5.85
N CYS A 37 -1.85 -1.88 -5.37
CA CYS A 37 -2.86 -1.30 -6.25
C CYS A 37 -2.27 -0.19 -7.13
N LYS A 38 -1.37 0.64 -6.58
CA LYS A 38 -0.65 1.65 -7.35
C LYS A 38 0.23 0.99 -8.42
N ARG A 39 1.04 0.00 -8.06
CA ARG A 39 1.93 -0.71 -9.00
C ARG A 39 1.16 -1.39 -10.12
N ILE A 40 0.01 -1.99 -9.81
CA ILE A 40 -0.88 -2.58 -10.82
C ILE A 40 -1.35 -1.50 -11.79
N ARG A 41 -1.81 -0.34 -11.27
CA ARG A 41 -2.24 0.78 -12.11
C ARG A 41 -1.11 1.30 -12.99
N ASP A 42 0.08 1.53 -12.43
CA ASP A 42 1.24 2.03 -13.17
C ASP A 42 1.62 1.09 -14.34
N LYS A 43 1.47 -0.23 -14.16
CA LYS A 43 1.64 -1.22 -15.24
C LYS A 43 0.61 -1.08 -16.35
N PHE A 44 -0.66 -0.89 -16.02
CA PHE A 44 -1.72 -0.73 -17.03
C PHE A 44 -1.64 0.62 -17.76
N ASP A 45 -1.28 1.67 -17.03
CA ASP A 45 -1.17 3.02 -17.58
C ASP A 45 0.09 3.21 -18.43
N GLY A 46 1.01 2.24 -18.41
CA GLY A 46 2.28 2.27 -19.14
C GLY A 46 3.37 3.12 -18.48
N SER A 47 3.20 3.41 -17.19
CA SER A 47 4.08 4.22 -16.34
C SER A 47 5.05 3.36 -15.50
N ASP A 48 5.20 2.08 -15.86
CA ASP A 48 6.18 1.13 -15.31
C ASP A 48 7.17 0.79 -16.45
N PRO A 49 8.49 0.96 -16.28
CA PRO A 49 9.22 1.16 -15.01
C PRO A 49 9.37 2.62 -14.57
N ASP A 50 9.13 3.61 -15.44
CA ASP A 50 9.34 5.02 -15.15
C ASP A 50 8.00 5.79 -15.08
N PRO A 51 7.62 6.33 -13.92
CA PRO A 51 6.36 7.04 -13.75
C PRO A 51 6.26 8.36 -14.52
N LEU A 52 7.39 8.90 -15.01
CA LEU A 52 7.40 10.11 -15.85
C LEU A 52 7.12 9.82 -17.32
N THR A 53 7.17 8.54 -17.72
CA THR A 53 7.17 8.13 -19.12
C THR A 53 6.00 7.19 -19.39
N GLN A 54 5.10 7.57 -20.29
CA GLN A 54 4.01 6.70 -20.70
C GLN A 54 4.41 5.87 -21.93
N SER A 55 4.70 4.60 -21.71
CA SER A 55 5.13 3.66 -22.76
C SER A 55 3.94 3.08 -23.53
N SER A 56 4.08 2.91 -24.84
CA SER A 56 3.12 2.16 -25.65
C SER A 56 3.13 0.66 -25.30
N ILE A 57 2.06 -0.06 -25.63
CA ILE A 57 1.96 -1.51 -25.39
C ILE A 57 3.15 -2.27 -26.02
N SER A 58 3.55 -1.90 -27.24
CA SER A 58 4.68 -2.53 -27.93
C SER A 58 6.01 -2.31 -27.20
N GLU A 59 6.23 -1.12 -26.65
CA GLU A 59 7.43 -0.80 -25.86
C GLU A 59 7.43 -1.55 -24.52
N GLN A 60 6.27 -1.62 -23.84
CA GLN A 60 6.13 -2.37 -22.60
C GLN A 60 6.45 -3.87 -22.78
N VAL A 61 5.94 -4.47 -23.85
CA VAL A 61 6.23 -5.88 -24.18
C VAL A 61 7.71 -6.05 -24.50
N ARG A 62 8.28 -5.17 -25.32
CA ARG A 62 9.70 -5.23 -25.69
C ARG A 62 10.61 -5.08 -24.48
N TYR A 63 10.29 -4.17 -23.57
CA TYR A 63 10.99 -4.00 -22.30
C TYR A 63 10.89 -5.27 -21.44
N THR A 64 9.68 -5.79 -21.23
CA THR A 64 9.45 -6.98 -20.40
C THR A 64 10.24 -8.19 -20.89
N ILE A 65 10.26 -8.44 -22.21
CA ILE A 65 11.02 -9.54 -22.80
C ILE A 65 12.53 -9.34 -22.60
N ARG A 66 13.02 -8.10 -22.74
CA ARG A 66 14.45 -7.80 -22.58
C ARG A 66 14.92 -8.01 -21.14
N GLU A 67 14.11 -7.62 -20.16
CA GLU A 67 14.49 -7.70 -18.74
C GLU A 67 14.21 -9.07 -18.09
N ALA A 68 13.42 -9.93 -18.76
CA ALA A 68 13.09 -11.24 -18.24
C ALA A 68 14.34 -12.13 -18.15
N THR A 69 14.89 -12.21 -16.93
CA THR A 69 15.97 -13.13 -16.57
C THR A 69 15.44 -14.13 -15.56
N LEU A 70 15.73 -15.41 -15.76
CA LEU A 70 15.40 -16.45 -14.78
C LEU A 70 16.60 -16.63 -13.83
N TYR A 71 16.31 -16.81 -12.55
CA TYR A 71 17.31 -17.24 -11.59
C TYR A 71 17.80 -18.65 -11.98
N GLU A 72 19.10 -18.93 -11.81
CA GLU A 72 19.76 -20.18 -12.25
C GLU A 72 19.12 -21.47 -11.69
N GLY A 73 18.40 -21.39 -10.56
CA GLY A 73 17.63 -22.50 -9.97
C GLY A 73 16.18 -22.63 -10.45
N TRP A 74 15.70 -21.71 -11.29
CA TRP A 74 14.46 -21.86 -12.04
C TRP A 74 14.88 -22.41 -13.39
N THR A 75 14.66 -23.70 -13.64
CA THR A 75 15.02 -24.35 -14.90
C THR A 75 14.36 -23.63 -16.07
N SER A 76 15.13 -22.82 -16.79
CA SER A 76 14.70 -22.18 -18.05
C SER A 76 14.89 -23.10 -19.26
N TRP A 77 15.56 -24.24 -19.05
CA TRP A 77 15.71 -25.35 -19.99
C TRP A 77 15.33 -26.65 -19.25
N VAL A 78 14.19 -27.22 -19.62
CA VAL A 78 14.04 -28.68 -19.74
C VAL A 78 13.50 -28.89 -21.15
#